data_AF-A0A2J0N6X7-F1
#
_entry.id   AF-A0A2J0N6X7-F1
#
_cell.length_a   1.000
_cell.length_b   1.000
_cell.length_c   1.000
_cell.angle_alpha   90.00
_cell.angle_beta   90.00
_cell.angle_gamma   90.00
#
_symmetry.space_group_name_H-M   'P 1'
#
loop_
_entity.id
_entity.type
_entity.pdbx_description
1 polymer ?
#
loop_
_entity_poly.entity_id
_entity_poly.type
_entity_poly.pdbx_seq_one_letter_code
_entity_poly.pdbx_strand_id
1 'polypeptide(L)' 'KSDYAVTGIYMYDKKVFDIAKALKPSKRGELEITDVNNEYIKLGQMTFDVMDGWWTDCGTHESLLRANNLVAKARNV' A
#
# COMPACT_ATOMS: atom_id res chain seq x y z
N LYS A 1 -3.25 2.86 -16.61
CA LYS A 1 -2.87 3.90 -15.61
C LYS A 1 -4.13 4.69 -15.28
N SER A 2 -4.32 5.07 -14.02
CA SER A 2 -5.50 5.76 -13.49
C SER A 2 -5.09 6.66 -12.33
N ASP A 3 -6.03 7.43 -11.78
CA ASP A 3 -5.83 8.29 -10.60
C ASP A 3 -5.94 7.53 -9.26
N TYR A 4 -5.92 6.19 -9.30
CA TYR A 4 -5.93 5.35 -8.10
C TYR A 4 -4.50 5.04 -7.65
N ALA A 5 -4.27 5.17 -6.34
CA ALA A 5 -3.05 4.71 -5.68
C ALA A 5 -3.32 3.40 -4.94
N VAL A 6 -2.34 2.49 -4.97
CA VAL A 6 -2.33 1.32 -4.07
C VAL A 6 -1.93 1.83 -2.69
N THR A 7 -2.82 1.65 -1.70
CA THR A 7 -2.57 2.06 -0.32
C THR A 7 -1.55 1.14 0.37
N GLY A 8 -1.05 1.55 1.53
CA GLY A 8 -0.11 0.75 2.34
C GLY A 8 -0.73 -0.42 3.10
N ILE A 9 -1.85 -0.99 2.62
CA ILE A 9 -2.58 -2.08 3.26
C ILE A 9 -2.62 -3.26 2.29
N TYR A 10 -2.08 -4.41 2.72
CA TYR A 10 -1.94 -5.60 1.89
C TYR A 10 -2.33 -6.85 2.67
N MET A 11 -3.09 -7.74 2.04
CA MET A 11 -3.46 -9.05 2.58
C MET A 11 -2.97 -10.13 1.61
N TYR A 12 -2.16 -11.07 2.10
CA TYR A 12 -1.66 -12.17 1.28
C TYR A 12 -1.81 -13.51 2.00
N ASP A 13 -1.92 -14.57 1.19
CA ASP A 13 -1.73 -15.92 1.68
C ASP A 13 -0.23 -16.23 1.91
N LYS A 14 0.07 -17.44 2.37
CA LYS A 14 1.45 -17.86 2.67
C LYS A 14 2.41 -17.83 1.47
N LYS A 15 1.94 -17.80 0.22
CA LYS A 15 2.82 -17.82 -0.96
C LYS A 15 3.66 -16.56 -1.07
N VAL A 16 3.24 -15.48 -0.41
CA VAL A 16 3.95 -14.20 -0.39
C VAL A 16 5.40 -14.36 0.08
N PHE A 17 5.67 -15.29 0.99
CA PHE A 17 7.02 -15.50 1.50
C PHE A 17 7.97 -16.07 0.45
N ASP A 18 7.47 -16.93 -0.44
CA ASP A 18 8.27 -17.49 -1.53
C ASP A 18 8.45 -16.48 -2.66
N ILE A 19 7.39 -15.71 -2.97
CA ILE A 19 7.45 -14.59 -3.92
C ILE A 19 8.47 -13.55 -3.46
N ALA A 20 8.40 -13.10 -2.20
CA ALA A 20 9.28 -12.08 -1.64
C ALA A 20 10.76 -12.51 -1.69
N LYS A 21 11.06 -13.78 -1.40
CA LYS A 21 12.43 -14.33 -1.48
C LYS A 21 12.98 -14.36 -2.91
N ALA A 22 12.12 -14.47 -3.92
CA ALA A 22 12.50 -14.53 -5.32
C ALA A 22 12.67 -13.15 -5.98
N LEU A 23 12.28 -12.07 -5.29
CA LEU A 23 12.39 -10.71 -5.82
C LEU A 23 13.84 -10.30 -6.05
N LYS A 24 14.02 -9.44 -7.04
CA LYS A 24 15.31 -8.81 -7.35
C LYS A 24 15.21 -7.32 -7.06
N PRO A 25 16.31 -6.66 -6.64
CA PRO A 25 16.32 -5.23 -6.43
C PRO A 25 15.87 -4.47 -7.68
N SER A 26 15.03 -3.46 -7.48
CA SER A 26 14.61 -2.54 -8.54
C SER A 26 15.75 -1.62 -8.95
N LYS A 27 15.48 -0.70 -9.89
CA LYS A 27 16.44 0.36 -10.25
C LYS A 27 16.81 1.25 -9.05
N ARG A 28 15.99 1.27 -7.99
CA ARG A 28 16.24 1.99 -6.73
C ARG A 28 17.07 1.17 -5.73
N GLY A 29 17.33 -0.10 -6.03
CA GLY A 29 17.98 -1.03 -5.11
C GLY A 29 17.05 -1.64 -4.05
N GLU A 30 15.73 -1.43 -4.18
CA GLU A 30 14.72 -1.90 -3.21
C GLU A 30 14.05 -3.19 -3.69
N LEU A 31 13.59 -4.02 -2.74
CA LEU A 31 12.65 -5.11 -3.03
C LEU A 31 11.23 -4.54 -2.95
N GLU A 32 10.57 -4.44 -4.10
CA GLU A 32 9.35 -3.64 -4.25
C GLU A 32 8.11 -4.44 -3.87
N ILE A 33 7.25 -3.88 -3.01
CA ILE A 33 5.91 -4.45 -2.75
C ILE A 33 5.06 -4.51 -4.04
N THR A 34 5.29 -3.57 -4.97
CA THR A 34 4.66 -3.57 -6.29
C THR A 34 5.02 -4.82 -7.09
N ASP A 35 6.23 -5.37 -6.94
CA ASP A 35 6.62 -6.59 -7.64
C ASP A 35 5.92 -7.82 -7.05
N VAL A 36 5.74 -7.87 -5.72
CA VAL A 36 4.88 -8.89 -5.08
C VAL A 36 3.47 -8.83 -5.67
N ASN A 37 2.87 -7.63 -5.73
CA ASN A 37 1.53 -7.42 -6.28
C ASN A 37 1.44 -7.89 -7.73
N ASN A 38 2.45 -7.57 -8.54
CA ASN A 38 2.51 -7.99 -9.93
C ASN A 38 2.58 -9.51 -10.10
N GLU A 39 3.25 -10.23 -9.20
CA GLU A 39 3.23 -11.71 -9.22
C GLU A 39 1.83 -12.27 -8.94
N TYR A 40 1.12 -11.74 -7.94
CA TYR A 40 -0.27 -12.15 -7.69
C TYR A 40 -1.21 -11.81 -8.87
N ILE A 41 -0.99 -10.69 -9.57
CA ILE A 41 -1.72 -10.35 -10.79
C ILE A 41 -1.43 -11.37 -11.90
N LYS A 42 -0.16 -11.73 -12.13
CA LYS A 42 0.23 -12.75 -13.12
C LYS A 42 -0.39 -14.11 -12.83
N LEU A 43 -0.51 -14.46 -11.55
CA LEU A 43 -1.16 -15.69 -11.10
C LEU A 43 -2.70 -15.64 -11.19
N GLY A 44 -3.30 -14.50 -11.53
CA GLY A 44 -4.75 -14.30 -11.53
C GLY A 44 -5.39 -14.39 -10.14
N GLN A 45 -4.60 -14.17 -9.09
CA GLN A 45 -5.02 -14.30 -7.68
C GLN A 45 -5.13 -12.95 -6.96
N MET A 46 -4.85 -11.85 -7.65
CA MET A 46 -5.04 -10.52 -7.13
C MET A 46 -6.52 -10.17 -7.06
N THR A 47 -6.96 -9.72 -5.89
CA THR A 47 -8.23 -9.02 -5.69
C THR A 47 -7.93 -7.65 -5.10
N PHE A 48 -8.84 -6.70 -5.31
CA PHE A 48 -8.71 -5.37 -4.74
C PHE A 48 -10.09 -4.88 -4.30
N ASP A 49 -10.08 -3.90 -3.41
CA ASP A 49 -11.24 -3.10 -3.10
C ASP A 49 -10.86 -1.62 -3.10
N VAL A 50 -11.84 -0.75 -3.29
CA VAL A 50 -11.65 0.70 -3.24
C VAL A 50 -12.04 1.17 -1.86
N MET A 51 -11.12 1.84 -1.17
CA MET A 51 -11.39 2.35 0.16
C MET A 51 -12.29 3.59 0.09
N ASP A 52 -13.46 3.48 0.73
CA ASP A 52 -14.32 4.62 0.99
C ASP A 52 -13.82 5.42 2.21
N GLY A 53 -13.90 6.75 2.12
CA GLY A 53 -13.45 7.65 3.17
C GLY A 53 -12.04 8.19 2.94
N TRP A 54 -11.35 8.57 4.04
CA TRP A 54 -10.05 9.22 3.94
C TRP A 54 -8.90 8.23 4.12
N TRP A 55 -7.93 8.30 3.21
CA TRP A 55 -6.58 7.79 3.40
C TRP A 55 -5.62 8.98 3.48
N THR A 56 -4.64 8.92 4.36
CA THR A 56 -3.50 9.85 4.35
C THR A 56 -2.27 9.13 4.83
N ASP A 57 -1.13 9.46 4.25
CA ASP A 57 0.17 9.15 4.82
C ASP A 57 0.64 10.29 5.73
N CYS A 58 1.77 10.06 6.40
CA CYS A 58 2.45 11.02 7.27
C CYS A 58 3.90 11.26 6.82
N GLY A 59 4.17 11.25 5.51
CA GLY A 59 5.53 11.36 4.95
C GLY A 59 6.20 12.73 5.09
N THR A 60 5.43 13.81 5.33
CA THR A 60 5.90 15.19 5.56
C THR A 60 5.32 15.81 6.84
N HIS A 61 5.93 16.88 7.36
CA HIS A 61 5.41 17.62 8.50
C HIS A 61 3.97 18.11 8.30
N GLU A 62 3.63 18.62 7.11
CA GLU A 62 2.28 19.06 6.78
C GLU A 62 1.30 17.89 6.73
N SER A 63 1.70 16.76 6.11
CA SER A 63 0.85 15.56 6.03
C SER A 63 0.58 14.95 7.41
N LEU A 64 1.57 14.97 8.31
CA LEU A 64 1.44 14.50 9.68
C LEU A 64 0.45 15.36 10.47
N LEU A 65 0.57 16.69 10.38
CA LEU A 65 -0.40 17.60 11.02
C LEU A 65 -1.82 17.37 10.48
N ARG A 66 -1.95 17.19 9.16
CA ARG A 66 -3.23 16.87 8.53
C ARG A 66 -3.81 15.56 9.06
N ALA A 67 -3.02 14.50 9.17
CA ALA A 67 -3.45 13.22 9.70
C ALA A 67 -3.98 13.33 11.15
N ASN A 68 -3.25 14.05 12.01
CA ASN A 68 -3.67 14.31 13.38
C ASN A 68 -5.02 15.06 13.43
N ASN A 69 -5.19 16.10 12.63
CA ASN A 69 -6.42 16.87 12.57
C ASN A 69 -7.62 16.03 12.08
N LEU A 70 -7.41 15.12 11.13
CA LEU A 70 -8.46 14.20 10.66
C LEU A 70 -8.94 13.29 11.80
N VAL A 71 -8.01 12.73 12.58
CA VAL A 71 -8.34 11.86 13.72
C VAL A 71 -9.03 12.63 14.83
N ALA A 72 -8.54 13.82 15.18
CA ALA A 72 -9.14 14.69 16.20
C ALA A 72 -10.60 15.02 15.85
N LYS A 73 -10.83 15.48 14.61
CA LYS A 73 -12.17 15.75 14.07
C LYS A 73 -13.07 14.52 14.10
N ALA A 74 -12.55 13.35 13.73
CA ALA A 74 -13.33 12.10 13.74
C ALA A 74 -13.70 11.63 15.17
N ARG A 75 -12.92 12.02 16.18
CA ARG A 75 -13.15 11.67 17.58
C ARG A 75 -13.87 12.76 18.38
N ASN A 76 -14.21 13.88 17.76
CA ASN A 76 -14.77 15.07 18.41
C ASN A 76 -13.92 15.55 19.61
N VAL A 77 -12.59 15.52 19.45
CA VAL A 77 -11.62 16.03 20.43
C VAL A 77 -10.83 17.19 19.85
#